data_AF-A0A846Z830-F1
#
_entry.id   AF-A0A846Z830-F1
#
_cell.length_a   1.000
_cell.length_b   1.000
_cell.length_c   1.000
_cell.angle_alpha   90.00
_cell.angle_beta   90.00
_cell.angle_gamma   90.00
#
_symmetry.space_group_name_H-M   'P 1'
#
loop_
_entity.id
_entity.type
_entity.pdbx_description
1 polymer ?
#
loop_
_entity_poly.entity_id
_entity_poly.type
_entity_poly.pdbx_seq_one_letter_code
_entity_poly.pdbx_strand_id
1 'polypeptide(L)' 'MSSRKWPAGRPVIIDGWDFGPGQLLSPGDVAAMFRVDPKTVARWAEDGKLATIRTLGGVRRFSRQQVEHLMYGGAVR' A
#
# COMPACT_ATOMS: atom_id res chain seq x y z
N MET A 1 -36.41 -2.89 -4.52
CA MET A 1 -35.62 -3.79 -5.38
C MET A 1 -34.15 -3.45 -5.21
N SER A 2 -33.34 -4.46 -4.94
CA SER A 2 -32.04 -4.37 -4.27
C SER A 2 -31.06 -3.36 -4.87
N SER A 3 -30.54 -2.52 -3.98
CA SER A 3 -29.42 -1.61 -4.20
C SER A 3 -28.20 -2.46 -4.59
N ARG A 4 -27.79 -2.41 -5.87
CA ARG A 4 -26.57 -3.08 -6.31
C ARG A 4 -25.39 -2.26 -5.80
N LYS A 5 -25.03 -2.45 -4.53
CA LYS A 5 -23.75 -1.98 -4.00
C LYS A 5 -22.65 -2.67 -4.81
N TRP A 6 -22.01 -1.90 -5.69
CA TRP A 6 -20.80 -2.36 -6.38
C TRP A 6 -19.81 -2.82 -5.30
N PRO A 7 -19.25 -4.05 -5.39
CA PRO A 7 -18.19 -4.45 -4.47
C PRO A 7 -17.08 -3.40 -4.58
N ALA A 8 -16.51 -2.98 -3.45
CA ALA A 8 -15.36 -2.08 -3.42
C ALA A 8 -14.40 -2.43 -4.57
N GLY A 9 -13.99 -1.43 -5.35
CA GLY A 9 -13.43 -1.59 -6.70
C GLY A 9 -12.48 -2.76 -6.87
N ARG A 10 -12.53 -3.40 -8.04
CA ARG A 10 -11.76 -4.61 -8.38
C ARG A 10 -10.30 -4.49 -7.89
N PRO A 11 -9.77 -5.50 -7.19
CA PRO A 11 -8.40 -5.44 -6.67
C PRO A 11 -7.40 -5.27 -7.82
N VAL A 12 -6.30 -4.58 -7.52
CA VAL A 12 -5.20 -4.35 -8.46
C VAL A 12 -3.97 -5.04 -7.88
N ILE A 13 -3.71 -6.28 -8.29
CA ILE A 13 -2.63 -7.08 -7.71
C ILE A 13 -1.31 -6.80 -8.42
N ILE A 14 -0.31 -6.37 -7.65
CA ILE A 14 1.07 -6.13 -8.12
C ILE A 14 2.01 -6.70 -7.06
N ASP A 15 2.98 -7.52 -7.49
CA ASP A 15 3.92 -8.23 -6.60
C ASP A 15 3.24 -9.02 -5.47
N GLY A 16 2.01 -9.49 -5.70
CA GLY A 16 1.21 -10.22 -4.71
C GLY A 16 0.41 -9.36 -3.73
N TRP A 17 0.43 -8.03 -3.89
CA TRP A 17 -0.24 -7.08 -2.99
C TRP A 17 -1.34 -6.30 -3.70
N ASP A 18 -2.42 -5.98 -2.98
CA ASP A 18 -3.52 -5.18 -3.53
C ASP A 18 -3.20 -3.67 -3.50
N PHE A 19 -3.22 -3.05 -4.68
CA PHE A 19 -3.07 -1.62 -4.95
C PHE A 19 -4.39 -0.98 -5.43
N GLY A 20 -5.53 -1.62 -5.17
CA GLY A 20 -6.84 -1.06 -5.47
C GLY A 20 -7.06 0.31 -4.80
N PRO A 21 -8.01 1.12 -5.28
CA PRO A 21 -8.19 2.51 -4.82
C PRO A 21 -8.35 2.69 -3.30
N GLY A 22 -8.84 1.67 -2.58
CA GLY A 22 -8.97 1.69 -1.12
C GLY A 22 -7.76 1.15 -0.34
N GLN A 23 -6.72 0.68 -1.03
CA GLN A 23 -5.54 0.03 -0.45
C GLN A 23 -4.27 0.86 -0.61
N LEU A 24 -4.34 2.07 -1.18
CA LEU A 24 -3.16 2.90 -1.41
C LEU A 24 -2.80 3.78 -0.22
N LEU A 25 -1.56 3.68 0.24
CA LEU A 25 -0.94 4.57 1.22
C LEU A 25 0.04 5.53 0.54
N SER A 26 0.10 6.76 1.05
CA SER A 26 1.16 7.71 0.69
C SER A 26 2.46 7.39 1.44
N PRO A 27 3.62 7.94 1.02
CA PRO A 27 4.86 7.79 1.78
C PRO A 27 4.75 8.29 3.23
N GLY A 28 3.97 9.37 3.45
CA GLY A 28 3.73 9.92 4.78
C GLY A 28 2.89 8.99 5.68
N ASP A 29 1.89 8.31 5.12
CA ASP A 29 1.08 7.36 5.88
C ASP A 29 1.93 6.18 6.36
N VAL A 30 2.74 5.61 5.46
CA VAL A 30 3.65 4.51 5.79
C VAL A 30 4.67 4.95 6.84
N ALA A 31 5.25 6.14 6.66
CA ALA A 31 6.20 6.72 7.60
C ALA A 31 5.59 6.87 9.01
N ALA A 32 4.37 7.39 9.11
CA ALA A 32 3.65 7.53 10.37
C ALA A 32 3.38 6.17 11.03
N MET A 33 2.97 5.15 10.25
CA MET A 33 2.71 3.80 10.76
C MET A 33 3.98 3.15 11.34
N PHE A 34 5.09 3.22 10.62
CA PHE A 34 6.38 2.66 11.06
C PHE A 34 7.16 3.56 12.04
N ARG A 35 6.67 4.79 12.30
CA ARG A 35 7.37 5.83 13.09
C ARG A 35 8.77 6.14 12.56
N VAL A 36 8.88 6.28 11.24
CA VAL A 36 10.13 6.63 10.53
C VAL A 36 9.93 7.89 9.69
N ASP A 37 11.01 8.40 9.11
CA ASP A 37 10.94 9.50 8.13
C ASP A 37 10.50 8.99 6.74
N PRO A 38 9.70 9.76 5.95
CA PRO A 38 9.31 9.39 4.59
C PRO A 38 10.48 9.06 3.64
N LYS A 39 11.67 9.64 3.83
CA LYS A 39 12.88 9.30 3.07
C LYS A 39 13.35 7.88 3.35
N THR A 40 13.12 7.37 4.55
CA THR A 40 13.39 5.97 4.90
C THR A 40 12.47 5.03 4.13
N VAL A 41 11.18 5.38 4.02
CA VAL A 41 10.21 4.63 3.20
C VAL A 41 10.59 4.66 1.73
N ALA A 42 11.01 5.82 1.22
CA ALA A 42 11.50 5.96 -0.15
C ALA A 42 12.69 5.03 -0.43
N ARG A 43 13.64 4.94 0.52
CA ARG A 43 14.78 4.02 0.41
C ARG A 43 14.36 2.55 0.47
N TRP A 44 13.39 2.17 1.30
CA TRP A 44 12.87 0.79 1.29
C TRP A 44 12.25 0.41 -0.05
N ALA A 45 11.58 1.36 -0.72
CA ALA A 45 11.05 1.15 -2.07
C ALA A 45 12.17 0.96 -3.11
N GLU A 46 13.24 1.76 -3.01
CA GLU A 46 14.43 1.65 -3.89
C GLU A 46 15.19 0.35 -3.67
N ASP A 47 15.29 -0.11 -2.42
CA ASP A 47 15.88 -1.38 -2.04
C ASP A 47 14.98 -2.59 -2.38
N GLY A 48 13.78 -2.38 -2.93
CA GLY A 48 12.82 -3.44 -3.27
C GLY A 48 12.15 -4.12 -2.06
N LYS A 49 12.26 -3.54 -0.86
CA LYS A 49 11.68 -4.06 0.39
C LYS A 49 10.20 -3.75 0.55
N LEU A 50 9.70 -2.76 -0.18
CA LEU A 50 8.30 -2.34 -0.17
C LEU A 50 7.83 -2.12 -1.61
N ALA A 51 6.81 -2.86 -2.04
CA ALA A 51 6.27 -2.75 -3.38
C ALA A 51 5.61 -1.39 -3.57
N THR A 52 5.74 -0.80 -4.77
CA THR A 52 5.25 0.55 -5.04
C THR A 52 4.73 0.70 -6.46
N ILE A 53 3.68 1.51 -6.60
CA ILE A 53 3.27 2.08 -7.89
C ILE A 53 3.53 3.57 -7.91
N ARG A 54 3.57 4.17 -9.09
CA ARG A 54 3.61 5.63 -9.25
C ARG A 54 2.31 6.14 -9.84
N THR A 55 1.85 7.26 -9.31
CA THR A 55 0.78 8.04 -9.97
C THR A 55 1.32 8.71 -11.24
N LEU A 56 0.43 9.25 -12.08
CA LEU A 56 0.83 10.05 -13.25
C LEU A 56 1.75 11.22 -12.88
N GLY A 57 1.61 11.78 -11.68
CA GLY A 57 2.48 12.84 -11.15
C GLY A 57 3.79 12.33 -10.54
N GLY A 58 4.12 11.05 -10.68
CA GLY A 58 5.38 10.46 -10.20
C GLY A 58 5.43 10.12 -8.72
N VAL A 59 4.35 10.38 -7.96
CA VAL A 59 4.32 10.11 -6.51
C VAL A 59 4.16 8.61 -6.26
N ARG A 60 5.00 8.06 -5.38
CA ARG A 60 4.92 6.65 -4.94
C ARG A 60 3.66 6.41 -4.11
N ARG A 61 3.01 5.29 -4.34
CA ARG A 61 1.95 4.72 -3.49
C ARG A 61 2.34 3.30 -3.09
N PHE A 62 1.90 2.89 -1.92
CA PHE A 62 2.23 1.62 -1.29
C PHE A 62 0.95 0.84 -0.98
N SER A 63 1.03 -0.49 -0.99
CA SER A 63 -0.10 -1.33 -0.58
C SER A 63 -0.26 -1.32 0.93
N ARG A 64 -1.45 -0.98 1.41
CA ARG A 64 -1.87 -1.11 2.81
C ARG A 64 -1.69 -2.55 3.29
N GLN A 65 -2.11 -3.52 2.49
CA GLN A 65 -2.01 -4.94 2.81
C GLN A 65 -0.57 -5.36 3.12
N GLN A 66 0.39 -4.94 2.28
CA GLN A 66 1.81 -5.23 2.51
C GLN A 66 2.33 -4.55 3.77
N VAL A 67 2.01 -3.27 3.94
CA VAL A 67 2.45 -2.48 5.09
C VAL A 67 1.96 -3.07 6.40
N GLU A 68 0.68 -3.45 6.47
CA GLU A 68 0.10 -4.12 7.63
C GLU A 68 0.73 -5.50 7.85
N HIS A 69 0.96 -6.29 6.79
CA HIS A 69 1.66 -7.57 6.89
C HIS A 69 3.06 -7.43 7.53
N LEU A 70 3.84 -6.43 7.12
CA LEU A 70 5.17 -6.16 7.66
C LEU A 70 5.12 -5.65 9.12
N MET A 71 4.11 -4.85 9.49
CA MET A 71 3.92 -4.35 10.85
C MET A 71 3.59 -5.47 11.85
N TYR A 72 2.84 -6.48 11.42
CA TYR A 72 2.35 -7.56 12.28
C TYR A 72 3.14 -8.87 12.15
N GLY A 73 4.32 -8.85 11.51
CA GLY A 73 5.22 -10.01 11.47
C GLY A 73 4.74 -11.15 10.57
N GLY A 74 3.90 -10.85 9.57
CA GLY A 74 3.53 -11.80 8.53
C GLY A 74 2.52 -12.89 8.89
N ALA A 75 1.87 -12.81 10.06
CA ALA A 75 0.75 -13.67 10.40
C ALA A 75 -0.57 -12.99 10.03
N VAL A 76 -1.25 -13.54 9.03
CA VAL A 76 -2.68 -13.30 8.80
C VAL A 76 -3.40 -13.78 10.07
N ARG A 77 -4.14 -12.89 10.75
CA ARG A 77 -5.11 -13.31 11.77
C ARG A 77 -6.38 -13.79 11.09
#